data_AF-A0A8U0P519-F1
#
_entry.id   AF-A0A8U0P519-F1
#
_cell.length_a   1.000
_cell.length_b   1.000
_cell.length_c   1.000
_cell.angle_alpha   90.00
_cell.angle_beta   90.00
_cell.angle_gamma   90.00
#
_symmetry.space_group_name_H-M   'P 1'
#
loop_
_entity.id
_entity.type
_entity.pdbx_description
1 polymer ?
#
loop_
_entity_poly.entity_id
_entity_poly.type
_entity_poly.pdbx_seq_one_letter_code
_entity_poly.pdbx_strand_id
1 'polypeptide(L)'
;MVRNLLCRDTPTEREAKERVRERTMVKMAVLGLLGSLLYLLTGVSGETLSMFSIVGDDVSLPCNNVVNPDCSSTIWTYNRDASTGTIEEVAYGKIKVEMIERADRLSLGSDCSLHVSDVRAEDAGLYTCRQFLTETGPPQGEDAHVLLSILTISSTPPVTDLKPMTLRCSLLTYEGHERYNSGVSLSLVPETGTNTQVTQYSPCDITLTVTLQREDNNRKWTCTLTEKGNVKISIDFTSTFSGTSNVVKLPISRIMLFVTLTIMAAIVTIHTRRNRPPKALPQQAEEASGIEVHVLEE
;
A
#
# COMPACT_ATOMS: atom_id res chain seq x y z
N MET A 1 35.56 82.07 -48.24
CA MET A 1 35.53 80.74 -48.87
C MET A 1 36.20 79.75 -47.93
N VAL A 2 35.46 79.19 -46.98
CA VAL A 2 35.99 78.23 -45.99
C VAL A 2 35.83 76.84 -46.59
N ARG A 3 36.94 76.21 -47.00
CA ARG A 3 36.96 74.78 -47.36
C ARG A 3 37.12 73.98 -46.08
N ASN A 4 36.08 73.24 -45.69
CA ASN A 4 36.18 72.22 -44.65
C ASN A 4 37.15 71.12 -45.09
N LEU A 5 38.28 71.00 -44.40
CA LEU A 5 39.21 69.88 -44.49
C LEU A 5 38.67 68.73 -43.63
N LEU A 6 38.04 67.73 -44.25
CA LEU A 6 37.85 66.43 -43.61
C LEU A 6 39.19 65.66 -43.70
N CYS A 7 39.81 65.42 -42.54
CA CYS A 7 40.90 64.45 -42.43
C CYS A 7 40.38 63.06 -42.83
N ARG A 8 41.08 62.40 -43.76
CA ARG A 8 40.77 61.04 -44.24
C ARG A 8 41.67 60.08 -43.49
N ASP A 9 41.10 59.11 -42.77
CA ASP A 9 41.83 58.12 -41.96
C ASP A 9 43.00 57.49 -42.75
N THR A 10 44.17 57.46 -42.11
CA THR A 10 45.38 56.86 -42.71
C THR A 10 45.20 55.34 -42.87
N PRO A 11 45.88 54.68 -43.83
CA PRO A 11 45.76 53.24 -44.04
C PRO A 11 46.02 52.42 -42.77
N THR A 12 47.01 52.83 -41.97
CA THR A 12 47.39 52.23 -40.68
C THR A 12 46.31 52.39 -39.61
N GLU A 13 45.56 53.49 -39.62
CA GLU A 13 44.46 53.75 -38.67
C GLU A 13 43.22 52.91 -39.01
N ARG A 14 42.98 52.65 -40.31
CA ARG A 14 41.96 51.70 -40.76
C ARG A 14 42.28 50.27 -40.34
N GLU A 15 43.51 49.82 -40.51
CA GLU A 15 43.95 48.48 -40.07
C GLU A 15 43.87 48.31 -38.54
N ALA A 16 44.21 49.35 -37.77
CA ALA A 16 44.07 49.34 -36.31
C ALA A 16 42.60 49.26 -35.88
N LYS A 17 41.71 50.03 -36.52
CA LYS A 17 40.26 50.02 -36.26
C LYS A 17 39.63 48.68 -36.63
N GLU A 18 40.10 48.05 -37.71
CA GLU A 18 39.65 46.74 -38.15
C GLU A 18 40.10 45.64 -37.18
N ARG A 19 41.35 45.66 -36.70
CA ARG A 19 41.82 44.74 -35.65
C ARG A 19 41.08 44.90 -34.32
N VAL A 20 40.73 46.13 -33.93
CA VAL A 20 39.91 46.38 -32.73
C VAL A 20 38.48 45.86 -32.93
N ARG A 21 37.90 46.06 -34.12
CA ARG A 21 36.57 45.54 -34.48
C ARG A 21 36.56 44.02 -34.45
N GLU A 22 37.56 43.38 -35.03
CA GLU A 22 37.71 41.92 -35.05
C GLU A 22 37.87 41.35 -33.64
N ARG A 23 38.74 41.95 -32.80
CA ARG A 23 38.88 41.57 -31.38
C ARG A 23 37.57 41.74 -30.60
N THR A 24 36.77 42.76 -30.91
CA THR A 24 35.49 43.01 -30.24
C THR A 24 34.44 42.01 -30.69
N MET A 25 34.37 41.69 -31.99
CA MET A 25 33.47 40.68 -32.53
C MET A 25 33.78 39.28 -31.97
N VAL A 26 35.06 38.91 -31.89
CA VAL A 26 35.48 37.64 -31.28
C VAL A 26 35.10 37.57 -29.80
N LYS A 27 35.30 38.65 -29.02
CA LYS A 27 34.89 38.69 -27.61
C LYS A 27 33.38 38.52 -27.43
N MET A 28 32.57 39.19 -28.25
CA MET A 28 31.11 39.07 -28.20
C MET A 28 30.64 37.67 -28.61
N ALA A 29 31.29 37.06 -29.61
CA ALA A 29 31.01 35.68 -30.02
C ALA A 29 31.38 34.68 -28.90
N VAL A 30 32.52 34.85 -28.24
CA VAL A 30 32.94 33.99 -27.11
C VAL A 30 32.03 34.17 -25.91
N LEU A 31 31.61 35.39 -25.57
CA LEU A 31 30.63 35.66 -24.51
C LEU A 31 29.26 35.05 -24.83
N GLY A 32 28.82 35.12 -26.09
CA GLY A 32 27.60 34.47 -26.56
C GLY A 32 27.66 32.95 -26.49
N LEU A 33 28.80 32.36 -26.89
CA LEU A 33 29.04 30.90 -26.81
C LEU A 33 29.18 30.41 -25.36
N LEU A 34 29.82 31.18 -24.49
CA LEU A 34 29.88 30.88 -23.05
C LEU A 34 28.49 30.97 -22.41
N GLY A 35 27.69 31.98 -22.79
CA GLY A 35 26.32 32.13 -22.33
C GLY A 35 25.41 30.99 -22.79
N SER A 36 25.49 30.58 -24.05
CA SER A 36 24.73 29.43 -24.57
C SER A 36 25.21 28.10 -23.97
N LEU A 37 26.50 27.93 -23.75
CA LEU A 37 27.06 26.76 -23.09
C LEU A 37 26.62 26.69 -21.62
N LEU A 38 26.62 27.81 -20.88
CA LEU A 38 26.06 27.87 -19.53
C LEU A 38 24.56 27.52 -19.52
N TYR A 39 23.80 28.01 -20.50
CA TYR A 39 22.35 27.71 -20.62
C TYR A 39 22.08 26.24 -20.94
N LEU A 40 22.93 25.61 -21.76
CA LEU A 40 22.88 24.16 -22.05
C LEU A 40 23.32 23.31 -20.85
N LEU A 41 24.24 23.81 -20.02
CA LEU A 41 24.68 23.15 -18.78
C LEU A 41 23.64 23.23 -17.67
N THR A 42 22.74 24.23 -17.70
CA THR A 42 21.56 24.31 -16.83
C THR A 42 20.36 23.61 -17.42
N GLY A 43 20.55 22.52 -18.18
CA GLY A 43 19.47 21.61 -18.52
C GLY A 43 18.78 21.13 -17.25
N VAL A 44 17.74 21.85 -16.83
CA VAL A 44 16.79 21.40 -15.82
C VAL A 44 16.09 20.23 -16.49
N SER A 45 16.58 19.04 -16.17
CA SER A 45 15.83 17.81 -16.39
C SER A 45 14.64 17.89 -15.44
N GLY A 46 13.43 17.91 -15.96
CA GLY A 46 12.21 17.82 -15.17
C GLY A 46 12.33 16.66 -14.21
N GLU A 47 12.44 17.00 -12.92
CA GLU A 47 12.62 16.01 -11.87
C GLU A 47 11.27 15.36 -11.62
N THR A 48 11.14 14.08 -11.96
CA THR A 48 9.94 13.30 -11.60
C THR A 48 9.88 13.13 -10.10
N LEU A 49 8.83 13.66 -9.48
CA LEU A 49 8.60 13.53 -8.04
C LEU A 49 8.01 12.15 -7.71
N SER A 50 8.69 11.37 -6.88
CA SER A 50 8.15 10.12 -6.36
C SER A 50 7.33 10.35 -5.10
N MET A 51 6.08 9.90 -5.09
CA MET A 51 5.17 9.95 -3.93
C MET A 51 4.65 8.56 -3.59
N PHE A 52 4.39 8.34 -2.31
CA PHE A 52 3.90 7.07 -1.77
C PHE A 52 2.61 7.29 -1.00
N SER A 53 1.63 6.41 -1.19
CA SER A 53 0.39 6.36 -0.41
C SER A 53 0.00 4.91 -0.09
N ILE A 54 -0.96 4.73 0.81
CA ILE A 54 -1.59 3.43 1.09
C ILE A 54 -3.02 3.43 0.55
N VAL A 55 -3.61 2.24 0.40
CA VAL A 55 -5.02 2.12 0.02
C VAL A 55 -5.92 2.69 1.12
N GLY A 56 -6.91 3.48 0.74
CA GLY A 56 -7.89 4.13 1.62
C GLY A 56 -7.44 5.49 2.18
N ASP A 57 -6.19 5.90 1.96
CA ASP A 57 -5.71 7.25 2.32
C ASP A 57 -6.08 8.29 1.26
N ASP A 58 -5.85 9.57 1.57
CA ASP A 58 -5.98 10.68 0.63
C ASP A 58 -4.59 11.26 0.28
N VAL A 59 -4.40 11.70 -0.97
CA VAL A 59 -3.12 12.29 -1.43
C VAL A 59 -3.36 13.55 -2.26
N SER A 60 -2.44 14.51 -2.15
CA SER A 60 -2.43 15.74 -2.98
C SER A 60 -1.15 15.79 -3.80
N LEU A 61 -1.29 15.66 -5.12
CA LEU A 61 -0.19 15.67 -6.08
C LEU A 61 0.12 17.11 -6.49
N PRO A 62 1.34 17.61 -6.24
CA PRO A 62 1.66 19.01 -6.47
C PRO A 62 1.75 19.34 -7.97
N CYS A 63 1.22 20.50 -8.35
CA CYS A 63 1.50 21.09 -9.65
C CYS A 63 2.44 22.30 -9.49
N ASN A 64 3.63 22.23 -10.07
CA ASN A 64 4.55 23.35 -10.07
C ASN A 64 4.20 24.35 -11.19
N ASN A 65 4.64 25.61 -11.04
CA ASN A 65 4.57 26.65 -12.06
C ASN A 65 3.15 27.05 -12.51
N VAL A 66 2.17 26.98 -11.60
CA VAL A 66 0.79 27.41 -11.86
C VAL A 66 0.74 28.82 -12.42
N VAL A 67 0.11 28.97 -13.59
CA VAL A 67 0.01 30.24 -14.31
C VAL A 67 -1.18 31.05 -13.83
N ASN A 68 -2.37 30.43 -13.79
CA ASN A 68 -3.60 31.06 -13.33
C ASN A 68 -4.05 30.47 -11.98
N PRO A 69 -4.32 31.30 -10.95
CA PRO A 69 -4.68 30.83 -9.62
C PRO A 69 -6.07 30.18 -9.54
N ASP A 70 -6.92 30.35 -10.56
CA ASP A 70 -8.22 29.67 -10.69
C ASP A 70 -8.11 28.30 -11.37
N CYS A 71 -6.88 27.82 -11.62
CA CYS A 71 -6.55 26.58 -12.29
C CYS A 71 -7.03 26.47 -13.74
N SER A 72 -7.53 27.56 -14.35
CA SER A 72 -7.97 27.58 -15.75
C SER A 72 -6.86 27.26 -16.74
N SER A 73 -5.59 27.41 -16.35
CA SER A 73 -4.41 27.03 -17.14
C SER A 73 -3.97 25.58 -16.96
N THR A 74 -4.58 24.83 -16.04
CA THR A 74 -4.07 23.55 -15.54
C THR A 74 -4.72 22.37 -16.22
N ILE A 75 -3.90 21.47 -16.75
CA ILE A 75 -4.31 20.14 -17.23
C ILE A 75 -3.56 19.08 -16.41
N TRP A 76 -4.29 18.05 -15.98
CA TRP A 76 -3.69 16.85 -15.39
C TRP A 76 -3.98 15.66 -16.28
N THR A 77 -2.93 14.92 -16.61
CA THR A 77 -3.05 13.63 -17.31
C THR A 77 -2.50 12.49 -16.47
N TYR A 78 -3.12 11.33 -16.59
CA TYR A 78 -2.78 10.11 -15.86
C TYR A 78 -2.48 8.96 -16.82
N ASN A 79 -1.41 8.23 -16.51
CA ASN A 79 -1.06 6.97 -17.15
C ASN A 79 -0.82 5.92 -16.07
N ARG A 80 -1.55 4.81 -16.13
CA ARG A 80 -1.36 3.70 -15.19
C ARG A 80 0.00 3.03 -15.37
N ASP A 81 0.32 2.72 -16.62
CA ASP A 81 1.60 2.14 -17.04
C ASP A 81 1.90 2.56 -18.49
N ALA A 82 3.09 2.22 -18.97
CA ALA A 82 3.58 2.58 -20.30
C ALA A 82 2.78 1.96 -21.47
N SER A 83 1.94 0.95 -21.19
CA SER A 83 1.11 0.28 -22.19
C SER A 83 -0.34 0.81 -22.23
N THR A 84 -0.76 1.53 -21.18
CA THR A 84 -2.10 2.12 -21.09
C THR A 84 -2.20 3.50 -21.76
N GLY A 85 -3.37 3.79 -22.33
CA GLY A 85 -3.66 5.11 -22.88
C GLY A 85 -3.67 6.19 -21.80
N THR A 86 -3.30 7.43 -22.18
CA THR A 86 -3.36 8.59 -21.30
C THR A 86 -4.81 9.01 -21.05
N ILE A 87 -5.16 9.20 -19.79
CA ILE A 87 -6.45 9.72 -19.34
C ILE A 87 -6.26 11.19 -18.98
N GLU A 88 -7.15 12.05 -19.45
CA GLU A 88 -7.21 13.45 -19.02
C GLU A 88 -8.08 13.54 -17.77
N GLU A 89 -7.44 13.65 -16.61
CA GLU A 89 -8.11 13.74 -15.31
C GLU A 89 -8.75 15.12 -15.13
N VAL A 90 -8.01 16.16 -15.50
CA VAL A 90 -8.41 17.56 -15.39
C VAL A 90 -8.08 18.28 -16.70
N ALA A 91 -9.04 19.04 -17.21
CA ALA A 91 -8.85 19.94 -18.34
C ALA A 91 -9.23 21.36 -17.96
N TYR A 92 -8.27 22.27 -18.02
CA TYR A 92 -8.45 23.69 -17.73
C TYR A 92 -9.18 23.94 -16.40
N GLY A 93 -8.71 23.26 -15.36
CA GLY A 93 -9.24 23.38 -14.00
C GLY A 93 -10.53 22.60 -13.72
N LYS A 94 -11.02 21.77 -14.66
CA LYS A 94 -12.26 20.98 -14.49
C LYS A 94 -11.98 19.49 -14.59
N ILE A 95 -12.52 18.71 -13.66
CA ILE A 95 -12.49 17.24 -13.74
C ILE A 95 -13.18 16.79 -15.03
N LYS A 96 -12.52 15.96 -15.85
CA LYS A 96 -13.02 15.52 -17.17
C LYS A 96 -13.29 14.01 -17.25
N VAL A 97 -12.99 13.26 -16.20
CA VAL A 97 -13.20 11.82 -16.18
C VAL A 97 -14.68 11.46 -16.31
N GLU A 98 -15.02 10.57 -17.24
CA GLU A 98 -16.40 10.12 -17.46
C GLU A 98 -16.88 9.11 -16.39
N MET A 99 -15.96 8.31 -15.85
CA MET A 99 -16.26 7.32 -14.82
C MET A 99 -16.53 8.01 -13.49
N ILE A 100 -17.80 8.02 -13.07
CA ILE A 100 -18.28 8.72 -11.86
C ILE A 100 -17.49 8.31 -10.62
N GLU A 101 -17.27 7.01 -10.37
CA GLU A 101 -16.51 6.55 -9.19
C GLU A 101 -15.08 7.10 -9.11
N ARG A 102 -14.45 7.39 -10.26
CA ARG A 102 -13.13 8.02 -10.29
C ARG A 102 -13.27 9.53 -10.12
N ALA A 103 -14.19 10.16 -10.87
CA ALA A 103 -14.41 11.60 -10.82
C ALA A 103 -14.78 12.11 -9.41
N ASP A 104 -15.63 11.37 -8.68
CA ASP A 104 -16.08 11.73 -7.33
C ASP A 104 -14.93 11.76 -6.30
N ARG A 105 -13.83 11.06 -6.57
CA ARG A 105 -12.63 11.02 -5.72
C ARG A 105 -11.59 12.08 -6.09
N LEU A 106 -11.82 12.84 -7.16
CA LEU A 106 -10.86 13.81 -7.67
C LEU A 106 -11.31 15.24 -7.39
N SER A 107 -10.38 16.07 -6.94
CA SER A 107 -10.60 17.50 -6.81
C SER A 107 -9.31 18.29 -7.00
N LEU A 108 -9.43 19.60 -7.17
CA LEU A 108 -8.28 20.51 -7.24
C LEU A 108 -8.18 21.32 -5.95
N GLY A 109 -6.96 21.42 -5.42
CA GLY A 109 -6.61 22.38 -4.39
C GLY A 109 -6.58 23.81 -4.95
N SER A 110 -6.51 24.80 -4.05
CA SER A 110 -6.38 26.22 -4.42
C SER A 110 -5.07 26.56 -5.13
N ASP A 111 -4.08 25.68 -5.03
CA ASP A 111 -2.78 25.69 -5.70
C ASP A 111 -2.77 24.80 -6.95
N CYS A 112 -3.93 24.34 -7.42
CA CYS A 112 -4.10 23.46 -8.58
C CYS A 112 -3.43 22.08 -8.45
N SER A 113 -3.04 21.70 -7.23
CA SER A 113 -2.65 20.34 -6.90
C SER A 113 -3.85 19.40 -7.10
N LEU A 114 -3.59 18.22 -7.69
CA LEU A 114 -4.63 17.20 -7.88
C LEU A 114 -4.78 16.41 -6.60
N HIS A 115 -5.95 16.49 -5.98
CA HIS A 115 -6.31 15.70 -4.83
C HIS A 115 -7.03 14.42 -5.26
N VAL A 116 -6.59 13.29 -4.72
CA VAL A 116 -7.17 11.96 -4.91
C VAL A 116 -7.54 11.41 -3.54
N SER A 117 -8.83 11.28 -3.27
CA SER A 117 -9.34 10.72 -2.01
C SER A 117 -9.63 9.22 -2.12
N ASP A 118 -9.70 8.51 -1.00
CA ASP A 118 -9.98 7.05 -0.95
C ASP A 118 -9.11 6.29 -1.95
N VAL A 119 -7.79 6.46 -1.87
CA VAL A 119 -6.81 5.96 -2.83
C VAL A 119 -6.97 4.45 -3.02
N ARG A 120 -6.99 3.99 -4.27
CA ARG A 120 -7.14 2.59 -4.67
C ARG A 120 -5.90 2.09 -5.39
N ALA A 121 -5.72 0.78 -5.44
CA ALA A 121 -4.58 0.14 -6.10
C ALA A 121 -4.39 0.59 -7.56
N GLU A 122 -5.47 0.86 -8.29
CA GLU A 122 -5.47 1.35 -9.67
C GLU A 122 -5.08 2.81 -9.84
N ASP A 123 -4.95 3.59 -8.77
CA ASP A 123 -4.50 4.99 -8.83
C ASP A 123 -2.98 5.12 -8.93
N ALA A 124 -2.24 4.01 -8.76
CA ALA A 124 -0.80 3.98 -8.92
C ALA A 124 -0.44 4.21 -10.40
N GLY A 125 0.46 5.16 -10.65
CA GLY A 125 0.87 5.49 -12.00
C GLY A 125 1.57 6.85 -12.09
N LEU A 126 1.75 7.31 -13.32
CA LEU A 126 2.37 8.59 -13.64
C LEU A 126 1.28 9.65 -13.86
N TYR A 127 1.35 10.71 -13.07
CA TYR A 127 0.55 11.91 -13.24
C TYR A 127 1.42 13.01 -13.79
N THR A 128 0.89 13.77 -14.75
CA THR A 128 1.59 14.89 -15.37
C THR A 128 0.72 16.12 -15.29
N CYS A 129 1.21 17.15 -14.60
CA CYS A 129 0.61 18.47 -14.63
C CYS A 129 1.22 19.30 -15.76
N ARG A 130 0.36 19.90 -16.56
CA ARG A 130 0.73 20.83 -17.64
C ARG A 130 0.05 22.16 -17.42
N GLN A 131 0.79 23.23 -17.70
CA GLN A 131 0.29 24.59 -17.61
C GLN A 131 0.21 25.20 -19.02
N PHE A 132 -0.84 25.96 -19.31
CA PHE A 132 -1.03 26.61 -20.60
C PHE A 132 -1.34 28.11 -20.42
N LEU A 133 -0.68 28.97 -21.21
CA LEU A 133 -1.00 30.40 -21.24
C LEU A 133 -2.33 30.69 -21.97
N THR A 134 -2.65 29.85 -22.96
CA THR A 134 -3.86 29.94 -23.78
C THR A 134 -4.30 28.53 -24.13
N GLU A 135 -5.61 28.26 -24.19
CA GLU A 135 -6.16 26.91 -24.45
C GLU A 135 -5.66 26.25 -25.75
N THR A 136 -5.22 27.03 -26.74
CA THR A 136 -4.70 26.51 -28.02
C THR A 136 -3.19 26.69 -28.19
N GLY A 137 -2.52 27.18 -27.15
CA GLY A 137 -1.08 27.44 -27.16
C GLY A 137 -0.26 26.21 -26.78
N PRO A 138 1.07 26.27 -26.95
CA PRO A 138 1.95 25.26 -26.36
C PRO A 138 1.90 25.30 -24.82
N PRO A 139 2.26 24.19 -24.14
CA PRO A 139 2.49 24.20 -22.71
C PRO A 139 3.51 25.28 -22.32
N GLN A 140 3.26 25.92 -21.19
CA GLN A 140 4.10 26.94 -20.61
C GLN A 140 5.04 26.29 -19.58
N GLY A 141 6.34 26.34 -19.87
CA GLY A 141 7.36 25.75 -19.01
C GLY A 141 7.43 24.23 -19.16
N GLU A 142 8.10 23.60 -18.19
CA GLU A 142 8.27 22.15 -18.15
C GLU A 142 7.09 21.50 -17.41
N ASP A 143 6.72 20.30 -17.87
CA ASP A 143 5.72 19.46 -17.25
C ASP A 143 6.15 19.05 -15.83
N ALA A 144 5.24 19.08 -14.87
CA ALA A 144 5.49 18.52 -13.55
C ALA A 144 5.05 17.05 -13.54
N HIS A 145 6.00 16.14 -13.42
CA HIS A 145 5.75 14.70 -13.37
C HIS A 145 5.72 14.21 -11.92
N VAL A 146 4.67 13.47 -11.56
CA VAL A 146 4.51 12.84 -10.25
C VAL A 146 4.28 11.34 -10.44
N LEU A 147 5.19 10.52 -9.93
CA LEU A 147 5.05 9.08 -9.87
C LEU A 147 4.39 8.70 -8.54
N LEU A 148 3.11 8.36 -8.56
CA LEU A 148 2.40 7.87 -7.39
C LEU A 148 2.52 6.35 -7.29
N SER A 149 3.09 5.87 -6.19
CA SER A 149 3.17 4.44 -5.88
C SER A 149 2.32 4.10 -4.65
N ILE A 150 1.65 2.95 -4.68
CA ILE A 150 0.64 2.58 -3.68
C ILE A 150 1.04 1.30 -2.98
N LEU A 151 1.13 1.37 -1.66
CA LEU A 151 1.41 0.23 -0.80
C LEU A 151 0.12 -0.49 -0.43
N THR A 152 0.11 -1.80 -0.65
CA THR A 152 -1.05 -2.67 -0.43
C THR A 152 -0.67 -3.81 0.51
N ILE A 153 -1.63 -4.26 1.32
CA ILE A 153 -1.51 -5.50 2.10
C ILE A 153 -2.80 -6.30 1.98
N SER A 154 -2.67 -7.60 1.75
CA SER A 154 -3.81 -8.51 1.58
C SER A 154 -3.51 -9.90 2.12
N SER A 155 -4.56 -10.67 2.39
CA SER A 155 -4.47 -12.06 2.85
C SER A 155 -5.15 -13.03 1.89
N THR A 156 -4.49 -14.14 1.56
CA THR A 156 -5.06 -15.20 0.72
C THR A 156 -4.84 -16.58 1.35
N PRO A 157 -5.89 -17.39 1.58
CA PRO A 157 -7.31 -17.02 1.50
C PRO A 157 -7.67 -15.94 2.55
N PRO A 158 -8.87 -15.32 2.44
CA PRO A 158 -9.38 -14.46 3.50
C PRO A 158 -9.32 -15.16 4.86
N VAL A 159 -9.09 -14.38 5.92
CA VAL A 159 -8.94 -14.89 7.29
C VAL A 159 -10.15 -15.74 7.65
N THR A 160 -9.91 -17.03 7.82
CA THR A 160 -10.90 -18.02 8.25
C THR A 160 -10.27 -18.89 9.33
N ASP A 161 -11.10 -19.38 10.26
CA ASP A 161 -10.65 -20.02 11.50
C ASP A 161 -9.52 -21.03 11.27
N LEU A 162 -8.36 -20.75 11.87
CA LEU A 162 -7.23 -21.67 12.07
C LEU A 162 -6.63 -22.31 10.81
N LYS A 163 -6.81 -21.70 9.63
CA LYS A 163 -6.16 -22.13 8.39
C LYS A 163 -4.88 -21.33 8.10
N PRO A 164 -3.89 -21.93 7.42
CA PRO A 164 -2.77 -21.18 6.86
C PRO A 164 -3.27 -20.10 5.90
N MET A 165 -2.73 -18.90 6.07
CA MET A 165 -2.94 -17.78 5.15
C MET A 165 -1.59 -17.24 4.68
N THR A 166 -1.60 -16.63 3.50
CA THR A 166 -0.46 -15.89 2.98
C THR A 166 -0.79 -14.41 2.99
N LEU A 167 -0.02 -13.65 3.76
CA LEU A 167 -0.01 -12.20 3.67
C LEU A 167 0.87 -11.79 2.50
N ARG A 168 0.36 -10.93 1.63
CA ARG A 168 1.10 -10.33 0.54
C ARG A 168 1.11 -8.83 0.73
N CYS A 169 2.31 -8.27 0.78
CA CYS A 169 2.52 -6.83 0.76
C CYS A 169 3.20 -6.43 -0.55
N SER A 170 2.56 -5.54 -1.30
CA SER A 170 3.00 -5.14 -2.63
C SER A 170 2.99 -3.63 -2.78
N LEU A 171 4.03 -3.08 -3.39
CA LEU A 171 4.12 -1.71 -3.84
C LEU A 171 3.80 -1.66 -5.34
N LEU A 172 2.68 -1.04 -5.69
CA LEU A 172 2.23 -0.83 -7.07
C LEU A 172 2.78 0.49 -7.60
N THR A 173 3.25 0.52 -8.85
CA THR A 173 3.89 1.70 -9.47
C THR A 173 3.80 1.64 -11.01
N TYR A 174 4.05 2.78 -11.67
CA TYR A 174 3.95 2.95 -13.13
C TYR A 174 4.84 1.99 -13.94
N GLU A 175 6.07 1.73 -13.50
CA GLU A 175 7.04 0.91 -14.24
C GLU A 175 6.88 -0.60 -14.01
N GLY A 176 5.87 -1.01 -13.23
CA GLY A 176 5.68 -2.41 -12.81
C GLY A 176 6.79 -2.92 -11.88
N HIS A 177 6.78 -4.23 -11.62
CA HIS A 177 7.73 -4.87 -10.68
C HIS A 177 9.14 -5.10 -11.26
N GLU A 178 9.31 -5.08 -12.59
CA GLU A 178 10.49 -5.65 -13.25
C GLU A 178 11.65 -4.67 -13.49
N ARG A 179 11.44 -3.36 -13.31
CA ARG A 179 12.46 -2.32 -13.61
C ARG A 179 12.96 -1.55 -12.38
N TYR A 180 12.65 -2.01 -11.18
CA TYR A 180 12.82 -1.21 -9.98
C TYR A 180 14.24 -1.34 -9.37
N ASN A 181 15.08 -0.32 -9.57
CA ASN A 181 16.39 -0.17 -8.93
C ASN A 181 16.45 1.07 -8.00
N SER A 182 15.32 1.42 -7.37
CA SER A 182 15.12 2.75 -6.75
C SER A 182 15.56 2.83 -5.28
N GLY A 183 16.26 1.82 -4.77
CA GLY A 183 16.68 1.80 -3.37
C GLY A 183 15.51 1.77 -2.38
N VAL A 184 14.33 1.29 -2.79
CA VAL A 184 13.24 0.97 -1.86
C VAL A 184 13.27 -0.49 -1.45
N SER A 185 12.74 -0.75 -0.27
CA SER A 185 12.56 -2.09 0.26
C SER A 185 11.26 -2.18 1.06
N LEU A 186 10.67 -3.37 1.03
CA LEU A 186 9.54 -3.74 1.88
C LEU A 186 9.99 -4.63 3.03
N SER A 187 9.39 -4.41 4.19
CA SER A 187 9.51 -5.32 5.35
C SER A 187 8.12 -5.63 5.89
N LEU A 188 7.84 -6.90 6.20
CA LEU A 188 6.58 -7.34 6.79
C LEU A 188 6.88 -8.06 8.10
N VAL A 189 6.46 -7.47 9.22
CA VAL A 189 6.83 -7.93 10.57
C VAL A 189 5.57 -8.03 11.46
N PRO A 190 5.39 -9.10 12.25
CA PRO A 190 4.36 -9.16 13.27
C PRO A 190 4.70 -8.29 14.48
N GLU A 191 3.69 -7.74 15.16
CA GLU A 191 3.88 -6.90 16.37
C GLU A 191 4.56 -7.66 17.53
N THR A 192 4.27 -8.96 17.70
CA THR A 192 4.91 -9.83 18.70
C THR A 192 5.01 -11.28 18.23
N GLY A 193 6.17 -11.96 18.38
CA GLY A 193 6.35 -13.42 18.21
C GLY A 193 7.00 -13.87 16.89
N THR A 194 7.99 -14.78 17.01
CA THR A 194 9.08 -15.09 16.03
C THR A 194 8.83 -16.24 15.04
N ASN A 195 7.59 -16.66 14.78
CA ASN A 195 7.36 -17.77 13.83
C ASN A 195 6.93 -17.24 12.46
N THR A 196 7.89 -16.67 11.73
CA THR A 196 7.68 -16.15 10.37
C THR A 196 8.59 -16.87 9.38
N GLN A 197 8.00 -17.50 8.36
CA GLN A 197 8.73 -17.97 7.19
C GLN A 197 8.44 -17.04 6.03
N VAL A 198 9.34 -16.08 5.79
CA VAL A 198 9.23 -15.24 4.60
C VAL A 198 9.48 -16.11 3.37
N THR A 199 8.47 -16.18 2.50
CA THR A 199 8.38 -17.24 1.49
C THR A 199 8.85 -16.75 0.12
N GLN A 200 8.70 -15.45 -0.17
CA GLN A 200 9.12 -14.84 -1.43
C GLN A 200 9.59 -13.41 -1.20
N TYR A 201 10.74 -13.06 -1.79
CA TYR A 201 11.30 -11.73 -1.76
C TYR A 201 11.44 -11.19 -3.18
N SER A 202 10.63 -10.19 -3.51
CA SER A 202 11.01 -9.20 -4.51
C SER A 202 11.07 -7.82 -3.83
N PRO A 203 11.81 -6.84 -4.38
CA PRO A 203 11.95 -5.52 -3.77
C PRO A 203 10.62 -4.81 -3.49
N CYS A 204 9.60 -5.07 -4.31
CA CYS A 204 8.29 -4.41 -4.30
C CYS A 204 7.11 -5.38 -4.04
N ASP A 205 7.38 -6.64 -3.75
CA ASP A 205 6.36 -7.66 -3.47
C ASP A 205 6.96 -8.72 -2.55
N ILE A 206 6.43 -8.81 -1.34
CA ILE A 206 6.86 -9.77 -0.32
C ILE A 206 5.67 -10.57 0.17
N THR A 207 5.90 -11.85 0.40
CA THR A 207 4.88 -12.75 0.95
C THR A 207 5.35 -13.42 2.23
N LEU A 208 4.43 -13.50 3.19
CA LEU A 208 4.61 -14.15 4.47
C LEU A 208 3.51 -15.17 4.69
N THR A 209 3.88 -16.44 4.77
CA THR A 209 2.95 -17.51 5.14
C THR A 209 2.82 -17.56 6.66
N VAL A 210 1.58 -17.51 7.15
CA VAL A 210 1.23 -17.49 8.57
C VAL A 210 0.19 -18.58 8.84
N THR A 211 0.47 -19.44 9.81
CA THR A 211 -0.52 -20.36 10.37
C THR A 211 -1.08 -19.74 11.64
N LEU A 212 -2.29 -19.18 11.55
CA LEU A 212 -2.94 -18.50 12.67
C LEU A 212 -3.30 -19.48 13.78
N GLN A 213 -2.91 -19.14 15.01
CA GLN A 213 -3.37 -19.79 16.23
C GLN A 213 -4.50 -18.98 16.87
N ARG A 214 -5.20 -19.54 17.87
CA ARG A 214 -6.32 -18.85 18.52
C ARG A 214 -5.86 -17.56 19.22
N GLU A 215 -4.63 -17.57 19.70
CA GLU A 215 -3.94 -16.48 20.37
C GLU A 215 -3.60 -15.33 19.41
N ASP A 216 -3.65 -15.57 18.10
CA ASP A 216 -3.41 -14.56 17.07
C ASP A 216 -4.68 -13.77 16.72
N ASN A 217 -5.78 -13.91 17.46
CA ASN A 217 -6.94 -13.06 17.24
C ASN A 217 -6.61 -11.59 17.60
N ASN A 218 -6.94 -10.67 16.71
CA ASN A 218 -6.53 -9.26 16.74
C ASN A 218 -5.02 -9.04 16.68
N ARG A 219 -4.24 -10.02 16.19
CA ARG A 219 -2.81 -9.83 15.94
C ARG A 219 -2.60 -8.92 14.75
N LYS A 220 -1.61 -8.04 14.85
CA LYS A 220 -1.24 -7.08 13.82
C LYS A 220 0.06 -7.46 13.11
N TRP A 221 0.08 -7.28 11.80
CA TRP A 221 1.28 -7.32 10.96
C TRP A 221 1.43 -6.00 10.26
N THR A 222 2.62 -5.42 10.34
CA THR A 222 2.92 -4.14 9.72
C THR A 222 3.80 -4.37 8.52
N CYS A 223 3.32 -3.97 7.34
CA CYS A 223 4.17 -3.81 6.18
C CYS A 223 4.70 -2.38 6.12
N THR A 224 6.01 -2.22 5.97
CA THR A 224 6.68 -0.93 5.94
C THR A 224 7.45 -0.77 4.63
N LEU A 225 7.24 0.36 3.97
CA LEU A 225 8.04 0.82 2.84
C LEU A 225 9.17 1.70 3.35
N THR A 226 10.39 1.35 2.94
CA THR A 226 11.60 2.11 3.24
C THR A 226 12.24 2.55 1.93
N GLU A 227 12.72 3.79 1.85
CA GLU A 227 13.50 4.30 0.72
C GLU A 227 14.85 4.79 1.24
N LYS A 228 15.95 4.26 0.70
CA LYS A 228 17.33 4.59 1.09
C LYS A 228 17.55 4.47 2.62
N GLY A 229 16.92 3.47 3.23
CA GLY A 229 17.00 3.21 4.68
C GLY A 229 16.04 4.02 5.56
N ASN A 230 15.27 4.96 5.00
CA ASN A 230 14.30 5.76 5.75
C ASN A 230 12.88 5.26 5.52
N VAL A 231 12.13 5.05 6.61
CA VAL A 231 10.71 4.69 6.54
C VAL A 231 9.93 5.81 5.86
N LYS A 232 9.08 5.45 4.89
CA LYS A 232 8.21 6.38 4.17
C LYS A 232 6.76 6.25 4.61
N ILE A 233 6.21 5.05 4.48
CA ILE A 233 4.82 4.73 4.83
C ILE A 233 4.74 3.29 5.34
N SER A 234 3.70 3.00 6.10
CA SER A 234 3.40 1.66 6.59
C SER A 234 1.89 1.39 6.51
N ILE A 235 1.53 0.13 6.29
CA ILE A 235 0.15 -0.35 6.30
C ILE A 235 0.05 -1.57 7.22
N ASP A 236 -1.01 -1.61 8.00
CA ASP A 236 -1.27 -2.66 8.98
C ASP A 236 -2.33 -3.65 8.47
N PHE A 237 -2.12 -4.92 8.74
CA PHE A 237 -3.11 -5.98 8.61
C PHE A 237 -3.42 -6.56 9.99
N THR A 238 -4.71 -6.72 10.32
CA THR A 238 -5.14 -7.31 11.58
C THR A 238 -5.94 -8.58 11.34
N SER A 239 -5.56 -9.70 11.95
CA SER A 239 -6.34 -10.95 11.85
C SER A 239 -7.51 -10.92 12.82
N THR A 240 -8.73 -10.95 12.29
CA THR A 240 -9.95 -11.03 13.09
C THR A 240 -10.72 -12.30 12.76
N PHE A 241 -10.96 -13.17 13.74
CA PHE A 241 -11.76 -14.39 13.54
C PHE A 241 -12.60 -14.73 14.77
N SER A 242 -13.77 -15.34 14.53
CA SER A 242 -14.76 -15.62 15.57
C SER A 242 -14.43 -16.93 16.28
N GLY A 243 -13.68 -16.84 17.38
CA GLY A 243 -13.40 -18.01 18.20
C GLY A 243 -14.68 -18.61 18.78
N THR A 244 -15.14 -19.76 18.28
CA THR A 244 -16.04 -20.62 19.05
C THR A 244 -15.25 -21.12 20.27
N SER A 245 -15.46 -20.46 21.40
CA SER A 245 -14.88 -20.81 22.70
C SER A 245 -15.51 -22.09 23.27
N ASN A 246 -15.46 -23.21 22.54
CA ASN A 246 -15.88 -24.51 23.04
C ASN A 246 -14.70 -25.47 23.05
N VAL A 247 -13.62 -25.08 23.73
CA VAL A 247 -12.79 -26.08 24.39
C VAL A 247 -13.32 -26.16 25.80
N VAL A 248 -14.40 -26.92 25.99
CA VAL A 248 -14.71 -27.48 27.31
C VAL A 248 -13.48 -28.32 27.66
N LYS A 249 -12.53 -27.73 28.38
CA LYS A 249 -11.47 -28.49 29.04
C LYS A 249 -12.21 -29.39 30.02
N LEU A 250 -12.60 -30.60 29.60
CA LEU A 250 -13.10 -31.59 30.53
C LEU A 250 -12.03 -31.70 31.61
N PRO A 251 -12.36 -31.49 32.89
CA PRO A 251 -11.36 -31.55 33.94
C PRO A 251 -10.86 -32.99 33.98
N ILE A 252 -9.70 -33.24 33.37
CA ILE A 252 -9.04 -34.56 33.29
C ILE A 252 -8.92 -35.16 34.70
N SER A 253 -8.77 -34.29 35.71
CA SER A 253 -8.85 -34.64 37.14
C SER A 253 -10.16 -35.31 37.56
N ARG A 254 -11.34 -34.83 37.11
CA ARG A 254 -12.62 -35.44 37.43
C ARG A 254 -12.81 -36.78 36.73
N ILE A 255 -12.40 -36.91 35.46
CA ILE A 255 -12.46 -38.19 34.75
C ILE A 255 -11.60 -39.24 35.46
N MET A 256 -10.37 -38.88 35.84
CA MET A 256 -9.49 -39.79 36.58
C MET A 256 -10.04 -40.14 37.97
N LEU A 257 -10.70 -39.20 38.65
CA LEU A 257 -11.39 -39.49 39.91
C LEU A 257 -12.54 -40.49 39.72
N PHE A 258 -13.35 -40.35 38.66
CA PHE A 258 -14.42 -41.30 38.38
C PHE A 258 -13.88 -42.68 38.01
N VAL A 259 -12.83 -42.76 37.20
CA VAL A 259 -12.19 -44.04 36.81
C VAL A 259 -11.57 -44.74 38.02
N THR A 260 -10.92 -44.00 38.91
CA THR A 260 -10.35 -44.59 40.15
C THR A 260 -11.44 -45.07 41.10
N LEU A 261 -12.53 -44.31 41.27
CA LEU A 261 -13.67 -44.71 42.10
C LEU A 261 -14.37 -45.98 41.56
N THR A 262 -14.56 -46.10 40.25
CA THR A 262 -15.19 -47.30 39.65
C THR A 262 -14.31 -48.54 39.80
N ILE A 263 -12.99 -48.40 39.65
CA ILE A 263 -12.03 -49.49 39.88
C ILE A 263 -12.05 -49.94 41.34
N MET A 264 -12.03 -49.00 42.29
CA MET A 264 -12.09 -49.32 43.72
C MET A 264 -13.39 -50.02 44.10
N ALA A 265 -14.52 -49.55 43.59
CA ALA A 265 -15.83 -50.19 43.82
C ALA A 265 -15.85 -51.63 43.25
N ALA A 266 -15.29 -51.85 42.06
CA ALA A 266 -15.20 -53.19 41.46
C ALA A 266 -14.35 -54.14 42.31
N ILE A 267 -13.19 -53.69 42.79
CA ILE A 267 -12.30 -54.47 43.67
C ILE A 267 -13.02 -54.86 44.96
N VAL A 268 -13.69 -53.90 45.62
CA VAL A 268 -14.46 -54.15 46.85
C VAL A 268 -15.60 -55.13 46.59
N THR A 269 -16.30 -55.00 45.46
CA THR A 269 -17.40 -55.91 45.09
C THR A 269 -16.88 -57.33 44.85
N ILE A 270 -15.72 -57.48 44.21
CA ILE A 270 -15.09 -58.79 43.99
C ILE A 270 -14.63 -59.39 45.33
N HIS A 271 -14.01 -58.59 46.21
CA HIS A 271 -13.53 -59.07 47.51
C HIS A 271 -14.69 -59.47 48.44
N THR A 272 -15.76 -58.67 48.48
CA THR A 272 -16.96 -58.97 49.27
C THR A 272 -17.74 -60.17 48.72
N ARG A 273 -17.74 -60.40 47.40
CA ARG A 273 -18.31 -61.63 46.81
C ARG A 273 -17.45 -62.86 47.10
N ARG A 274 -16.13 -62.72 47.10
CA ARG A 274 -15.18 -63.82 47.38
C ARG A 274 -15.16 -64.22 48.86
N ASN A 275 -15.40 -63.26 49.76
CA ASN A 275 -15.44 -63.49 51.21
C ASN A 275 -16.84 -63.75 51.77
N ARG A 276 -17.88 -63.83 50.93
CA ARG A 276 -19.21 -64.24 51.39
C ARG A 276 -19.20 -65.74 51.69
N PRO A 277 -19.51 -66.17 52.92
CA PRO A 277 -19.79 -67.57 53.19
C PRO A 277 -21.05 -68.01 52.41
N PRO A 278 -21.21 -69.31 52.10
CA PRO A 278 -22.35 -69.81 51.32
C PRO A 278 -23.67 -69.41 51.99
N LYS A 279 -24.58 -68.84 51.20
CA LYS A 279 -25.95 -68.52 51.65
C LYS A 279 -26.67 -69.81 52.00
N ALA A 280 -27.18 -69.90 53.23
CA ALA A 280 -28.18 -70.88 53.61
C ALA A 280 -29.47 -70.65 52.80
N LEU A 281 -30.10 -71.75 52.39
CA LEU A 281 -31.35 -71.80 51.64
C LEU A 281 -32.49 -71.26 52.51
N PRO A 282 -33.32 -70.30 52.04
CA PRO A 282 -34.58 -69.99 52.72
C PRO A 282 -35.63 -71.05 52.37
N GLN A 283 -36.33 -71.51 53.41
CA GLN A 283 -37.49 -72.39 53.36
C GLN A 283 -38.65 -71.79 52.55
N GLN A 284 -39.44 -72.69 51.95
CA GLN A 284 -40.78 -72.42 51.42
C GLN A 284 -41.64 -71.65 52.43
N ALA A 285 -42.29 -70.60 51.96
CA ALA A 285 -43.55 -70.13 52.53
C ALA A 285 -44.53 -69.93 51.37
N GLU A 286 -45.72 -70.46 51.60
CA GLU A 286 -46.81 -70.73 50.70
C GLU A 286 -47.72 -69.50 50.55
N GLU A 287 -48.17 -69.30 49.31
CA GLU A 287 -49.43 -68.75 48.81
C GLU A 287 -50.25 -67.73 49.64
N ALA A 288 -50.56 -66.59 49.00
CA ALA A 288 -51.88 -65.96 49.12
C ALA A 288 -52.24 -65.22 47.82
N SER A 289 -53.27 -65.76 47.16
CA SER A 289 -54.02 -65.20 46.05
C SER A 289 -54.80 -63.93 46.46
N GLY A 290 -54.92 -62.96 45.55
CA GLY A 290 -55.75 -61.76 45.76
C GLY A 290 -55.74 -60.84 44.54
N ILE A 291 -56.63 -61.12 43.59
CA ILE A 291 -57.05 -60.20 42.52
C ILE A 291 -58.10 -59.25 43.12
N GLU A 292 -57.94 -57.94 42.97
CA GLU A 292 -59.09 -57.05 42.78
C GLU A 292 -58.76 -55.78 41.99
N VAL A 293 -59.73 -55.42 41.15
CA VAL A 293 -59.81 -54.37 40.14
C VAL A 293 -60.32 -53.08 40.77
N HIS A 294 -59.87 -51.90 40.30
CA HIS A 294 -60.65 -50.65 40.31
C HIS A 294 -60.10 -49.74 39.19
N VAL A 295 -60.78 -49.61 38.04
CA VAL A 295 -61.95 -48.76 37.70
C VAL A 295 -61.57 -47.28 37.50
N LEU A 296 -61.84 -46.84 36.26
CA LEU A 296 -61.91 -45.48 35.74
C LEU A 296 -62.96 -44.63 36.47
N GLU A 297 -62.70 -43.34 36.67
CA GLU A 297 -63.72 -42.31 36.47
C GLU A 297 -63.08 -40.93 36.20
N GLU A 298 -63.58 -40.34 35.11
CA GLU A 298 -63.59 -38.95 34.58
C GLU A 298 -62.31 -38.08 34.53
#